data_AF-A0A814D673-F1
#
_entry.id   AF-A0A814D673-F1
#
_cell.length_a   1.000
_cell.length_b   1.000
_cell.length_c   1.000
_cell.angle_alpha   90.00
_cell.angle_beta   90.00
_cell.angle_gamma   90.00
#
_symmetry.space_group_name_H-M   'P 1'
#
loop_
_entity.id
_entity.type
_entity.pdbx_description
1 polymer ?
#
loop_
_entity_poly.entity_id
_entity_poly.type
_entity_poly.pdbx_seq_one_letter_code
_entity_poly.pdbx_strand_id
1 'polypeptide(L)'
;MNLLLLIITLVVVGTKTSALCPNNPSDWCSNINSAKSCDVVKQCWDNVWSQRNQREKKDKSDLVEFTLYYETLCPDCMEFMSSQILHAFLTVKEIMNLTLVPYGNANEIWRNETKLWQFSCQHGPDECWGNLLHTCVMYYKPKTDDHLPFILCMEGNKVDDIQTAASKCGAQYSIDVDKIESDCIYNRLGNGLQHNMAVKTDSLNPPHKYVPWITVNGKHTEEIQKRAEKDLVGLICETYQGTNKPEVCGKENTDRKCFKN
;
A
#
# COMPACT_ATOMS: atom_id res chain seq x y z
N MET A 1 -35.44 -7.69 80.70
CA MET A 1 -34.39 -8.65 80.32
C MET A 1 -34.53 -8.93 78.83
N ASN A 2 -33.72 -8.29 78.00
CA ASN A 2 -33.28 -8.80 76.70
C ASN A 2 -32.21 -7.87 76.13
N LEU A 3 -31.00 -8.40 76.14
CA LEU A 3 -29.75 -7.86 75.63
C LEU A 3 -29.71 -8.17 74.12
N LEU A 4 -29.56 -7.18 73.24
CA LEU A 4 -29.25 -7.43 71.82
C LEU A 4 -27.89 -6.84 71.47
N LEU A 5 -27.03 -7.74 70.99
CA LEU A 5 -25.63 -7.58 70.63
C LEU A 5 -25.41 -6.54 69.52
N LEU A 6 -24.42 -5.68 69.71
CA LEU A 6 -23.76 -4.92 68.64
C LEU A 6 -22.78 -5.84 67.90
N ILE A 7 -23.06 -6.15 66.63
CA ILE A 7 -22.11 -6.77 65.71
C ILE A 7 -21.27 -5.65 65.07
N ILE A 8 -20.00 -5.56 65.46
CA ILE A 8 -19.02 -4.68 64.81
C ILE A 8 -18.50 -5.43 63.58
N THR A 9 -18.95 -5.04 62.39
CA THR A 9 -18.35 -5.51 61.13
C THR A 9 -16.99 -4.83 60.93
N LEU A 10 -15.90 -5.58 61.09
CA LEU A 10 -14.56 -5.18 60.66
C LEU A 10 -14.56 -4.98 59.14
N VAL A 11 -14.44 -3.73 58.69
CA VAL A 11 -14.11 -3.44 57.29
C VAL A 11 -12.62 -3.70 57.12
N VAL A 12 -12.27 -4.85 56.56
CA VAL A 12 -10.90 -5.15 56.12
C VAL A 12 -10.65 -4.32 54.86
N VAL A 13 -9.96 -3.18 55.02
CA VAL A 13 -9.41 -2.43 53.88
C VAL A 13 -8.24 -3.25 53.33
N GLY A 14 -8.52 -4.06 52.30
CA GLY A 14 -7.49 -4.78 51.58
C GLY A 14 -6.57 -3.80 50.85
N THR A 15 -5.34 -3.62 51.33
CA THR A 15 -4.29 -2.93 50.58
C THR A 15 -3.91 -3.81 49.39
N LYS A 16 -4.38 -3.48 48.19
CA LYS A 16 -3.91 -4.12 46.95
C LYS A 16 -2.42 -3.79 46.78
N THR A 17 -1.56 -4.75 47.11
CA THR A 17 -0.13 -4.67 46.84
C THR A 17 0.11 -4.65 45.33
N SER A 18 0.60 -3.52 44.82
CA SER A 18 0.95 -3.26 43.41
C SER A 18 2.23 -3.98 42.97
N ALA A 19 2.28 -5.31 43.11
CA ALA A 19 3.50 -6.10 42.90
C ALA A 19 3.86 -6.34 41.41
N LEU A 20 3.15 -5.71 40.46
CA LEU A 20 3.31 -5.94 39.01
C LEU A 20 3.55 -4.66 38.20
N CYS A 21 3.70 -3.51 38.85
CA CYS A 21 4.00 -2.26 38.17
C CYS A 21 5.52 -2.11 37.99
N PRO A 22 6.03 -1.85 36.77
CA PRO A 22 7.45 -1.54 36.57
C PRO A 22 7.89 -0.37 37.47
N ASN A 23 9.09 -0.47 38.06
CA ASN A 23 9.61 0.57 38.96
C ASN A 23 9.88 1.90 38.25
N ASN A 24 10.08 1.88 36.94
CA ASN A 24 10.33 3.07 36.14
C ASN A 24 9.03 3.58 35.49
N PRO A 25 8.58 4.81 35.82
CA PRO A 25 7.38 5.40 35.24
C PRO A 25 7.35 5.51 33.71
N SER A 26 8.52 5.56 33.04
CA SER A 26 8.57 5.56 31.57
C SER A 26 8.02 4.27 30.96
N ASP A 27 8.04 3.17 31.70
CA ASP A 27 7.70 1.85 31.19
C ASP A 27 6.22 1.50 31.38
N TRP A 28 5.48 2.33 32.12
CA TRP A 28 4.07 2.11 32.41
C TRP A 28 3.21 2.12 31.14
N CYS A 29 3.54 2.99 30.18
CA CYS A 29 2.82 3.11 28.91
C CYS A 29 3.45 2.30 27.75
N SER A 30 4.36 1.37 28.06
CA SER A 30 4.99 0.50 27.05
C SER A 30 3.98 -0.43 26.36
N ASN A 31 3.00 -0.94 27.12
CA ASN A 31 1.90 -1.77 26.62
C ASN A 31 0.71 -1.74 27.60
N ILE A 32 -0.43 -2.31 27.18
CA ILE A 32 -1.68 -2.27 27.97
C ILE A 32 -1.62 -3.06 29.27
N ASN A 33 -0.79 -4.10 29.37
CA ASN A 33 -0.67 -4.91 30.57
C ASN A 33 0.12 -4.16 31.65
N SER A 34 1.21 -3.48 31.29
CA SER A 34 1.95 -2.59 32.19
C SER A 34 1.08 -1.42 32.66
N ALA A 35 0.30 -0.81 31.77
CA ALA A 35 -0.56 0.31 32.14
C ALA A 35 -1.70 -0.13 33.07
N LYS A 36 -2.22 -1.35 32.88
CA LYS A 36 -3.22 -1.97 33.77
C LYS A 36 -2.65 -2.32 35.13
N SER A 37 -1.45 -2.90 35.19
CA SER A 37 -0.82 -3.28 36.46
C SER A 37 -0.45 -2.08 37.33
N CYS A 38 -0.26 -0.91 36.70
CA CYS A 38 0.00 0.37 37.34
C CYS A 38 -1.24 1.26 37.51
N ASP A 39 -2.44 0.81 37.10
CA ASP A 39 -3.70 1.60 37.12
C ASP A 39 -3.60 2.98 36.41
N VAL A 40 -2.83 3.06 35.33
CA VAL A 40 -2.59 4.28 34.53
C VAL A 40 -3.06 4.18 33.09
N VAL A 41 -3.96 3.23 32.77
CA VAL A 41 -4.45 2.99 31.39
C VAL A 41 -5.00 4.27 30.77
N LYS A 42 -5.81 5.03 31.51
CA LYS A 42 -6.40 6.28 31.01
C LYS A 42 -5.33 7.33 30.72
N GLN A 43 -4.36 7.48 31.61
CA GLN A 43 -3.25 8.44 31.47
C GLN A 43 -2.34 8.07 30.29
N CYS A 44 -2.06 6.78 30.09
CA CYS A 44 -1.32 6.28 28.93
C CYS A 44 -2.08 6.47 27.63
N TRP A 45 -3.39 6.25 27.64
CA TRP A 45 -4.25 6.50 26.49
C TRP A 45 -4.26 7.98 26.11
N ASP A 46 -4.56 8.86 27.07
CA ASP A 46 -4.76 10.28 26.82
C ASP A 46 -3.46 10.99 26.41
N ASN A 47 -2.30 10.57 26.94
CA ASN A 47 -1.05 11.32 26.79
C ASN A 47 0.04 10.65 25.94
N VAL A 48 -0.01 9.32 25.76
CA VAL A 48 1.06 8.58 25.06
C VAL A 48 0.54 7.90 23.81
N TRP A 49 -0.45 7.01 23.93
CA TRP A 49 -0.93 6.23 22.79
C TRP A 49 -1.78 7.06 21.83
N SER A 50 -2.64 7.95 22.32
CA SER A 50 -3.40 8.88 21.46
C SER A 50 -2.47 9.74 20.61
N GLN A 51 -1.38 10.25 21.19
CA GLN A 51 -0.40 11.07 20.49
C GLN A 51 0.44 10.25 19.52
N ARG A 52 0.84 9.02 19.87
CA ARG A 52 1.50 8.10 18.93
C ARG A 52 0.60 7.80 17.74
N ASN A 53 -0.67 7.47 17.97
CA ASN A 53 -1.64 7.23 16.90
C ASN A 53 -1.86 8.48 16.03
N GLN A 54 -1.89 9.67 16.62
CA GLN A 54 -1.98 10.92 15.88
C GLN A 54 -0.71 11.22 15.07
N ARG A 55 0.49 10.94 15.62
CA ARG A 55 1.76 11.06 14.89
C ARG A 55 1.86 10.04 13.76
N GLU A 56 1.53 8.78 13.97
CA GLU A 56 1.48 7.76 12.92
C GLU A 56 0.47 8.13 11.82
N LYS A 57 -0.68 8.70 12.19
CA LYS A 57 -1.68 9.18 11.23
C LYS A 57 -1.20 10.41 10.46
N LYS A 58 -0.45 11.30 11.11
CA LYS A 58 0.16 12.49 10.49
C LYS A 58 1.33 12.11 9.58
N ASP A 59 2.25 11.27 10.04
CA ASP A 59 3.40 10.78 9.27
C ASP A 59 2.94 10.04 8.01
N LYS A 60 1.80 9.33 8.07
CA LYS A 60 1.15 8.78 6.86
C LYS A 60 0.44 9.82 6.00
N SER A 61 -0.12 10.90 6.55
CA SER A 61 -0.76 11.96 5.76
C SER A 61 0.24 12.87 5.04
N ASP A 62 1.50 12.84 5.45
CA ASP A 62 2.56 13.66 4.85
C ASP A 62 3.15 13.01 3.59
N LEU A 63 2.92 11.71 3.35
CA LEU A 63 3.39 11.00 2.16
C LEU A 63 2.73 11.54 0.88
N VAL A 64 3.48 11.52 -0.22
CA VAL A 64 2.92 11.81 -1.54
C VAL A 64 2.14 10.59 -2.03
N GLU A 65 0.83 10.74 -2.20
CA GLU A 65 -0.02 9.69 -2.77
C GLU A 65 0.20 9.64 -4.27
N PHE A 66 0.88 8.59 -4.74
CA PHE A 66 1.15 8.38 -6.16
C PHE A 66 0.37 7.16 -6.64
N THR A 67 -0.51 7.34 -7.62
CA THR A 67 -1.27 6.23 -8.21
C THR A 67 -0.97 6.10 -9.69
N LEU A 68 -0.60 4.88 -10.11
CA LEU A 68 -0.41 4.49 -11.49
C LEU A 68 -1.57 3.61 -11.95
N TYR A 69 -2.28 4.07 -12.99
CA TYR A 69 -3.24 3.28 -13.74
C TYR A 69 -2.54 2.78 -15.01
N TYR A 70 -2.55 1.47 -15.21
CA TYR A 70 -1.79 0.82 -16.27
C TYR A 70 -2.48 -0.47 -16.70
N GLU A 71 -1.99 -1.06 -17.78
CA GLU A 71 -2.34 -2.41 -18.20
C GLU A 71 -1.05 -3.19 -18.50
N THR A 72 -1.07 -4.48 -18.18
CA THR A 72 0.02 -5.39 -18.59
C THR A 72 0.09 -5.47 -20.11
N LEU A 73 1.26 -5.82 -20.67
CA LEU A 73 1.53 -5.86 -22.12
C LEU A 73 1.50 -4.51 -22.87
N CYS A 74 1.15 -3.40 -22.21
CA CYS A 74 1.32 -2.06 -22.79
C CYS A 74 2.79 -1.63 -22.74
N PRO A 75 3.47 -1.40 -23.88
CA PRO A 75 4.91 -1.09 -23.90
C PRO A 75 5.30 0.15 -23.09
N ASP A 76 4.48 1.21 -23.12
CA ASP A 76 4.73 2.45 -22.39
C ASP A 76 4.55 2.28 -20.88
N CYS A 77 3.58 1.43 -20.46
CA CYS A 77 3.39 1.06 -19.06
C CYS A 77 4.59 0.26 -18.54
N MET A 78 5.01 -0.77 -19.30
CA MET A 78 6.17 -1.59 -18.97
C MET A 78 7.44 -0.75 -18.86
N GLU A 79 7.67 0.17 -19.80
CA GLU A 79 8.81 1.10 -19.76
C GLU A 79 8.76 2.02 -18.54
N PHE A 80 7.61 2.63 -18.26
CA PHE A 80 7.44 3.52 -17.12
C PHE A 80 7.66 2.78 -15.78
N MET A 81 7.17 1.54 -15.65
CA MET A 81 7.32 0.74 -14.45
C MET A 81 8.77 0.28 -14.25
N SER A 82 9.38 -0.28 -15.30
CA SER A 82 10.75 -0.78 -15.25
C SER A 82 11.79 0.34 -15.07
N SER A 83 11.47 1.58 -15.44
CA SER A 83 12.34 2.76 -15.27
C SER A 83 11.93 3.64 -14.07
N GLN A 84 10.89 4.46 -14.22
CA GLN A 84 10.49 5.52 -13.28
C GLN A 84 10.03 4.94 -11.94
N ILE A 85 9.14 3.94 -11.93
CA ILE A 85 8.64 3.34 -10.69
C ILE A 85 9.77 2.62 -9.94
N LEU A 86 10.55 1.78 -10.62
CA LEU A 86 11.70 1.11 -10.00
C LEU A 86 12.66 2.12 -9.38
N HIS A 87 13.04 3.18 -10.12
CA HIS A 87 13.94 4.20 -9.62
C HIS A 87 13.37 4.95 -8.42
N ALA A 88 12.11 5.38 -8.48
CA ALA A 88 11.46 6.09 -7.38
C ALA A 88 11.30 5.20 -6.14
N PHE A 89 10.92 3.93 -6.31
CA PHE A 89 10.78 3.01 -5.19
C PHE A 89 12.11 2.71 -4.49
N LEU A 90 13.22 2.68 -5.23
CA LEU A 90 14.55 2.51 -4.62
C LEU A 90 15.07 3.77 -3.94
N THR A 91 14.55 4.95 -4.28
CA THR A 91 15.18 6.24 -3.97
C THR A 91 14.38 7.11 -2.99
N VAL A 92 13.04 7.03 -3.03
CA VAL A 92 12.13 7.92 -2.28
C VAL A 92 10.88 7.21 -1.75
N LYS A 93 10.89 5.87 -1.61
CA LYS A 93 9.70 5.13 -1.14
C LYS A 93 9.23 5.53 0.25
N GLU A 94 10.11 6.06 1.08
CA GLU A 94 9.83 6.53 2.44
C GLU A 94 8.97 7.80 2.48
N ILE A 95 8.88 8.54 1.36
CA ILE A 95 8.04 9.73 1.22
C ILE A 95 6.93 9.57 0.17
N MET A 96 6.75 8.36 -0.37
CA MET A 96 5.78 8.05 -1.43
C MET A 96 4.89 6.89 -1.00
N ASN A 97 3.58 7.08 -1.09
CA ASN A 97 2.61 5.99 -1.02
C ASN A 97 2.20 5.58 -2.44
N LEU A 98 2.74 4.46 -2.93
CA LEU A 98 2.49 3.95 -4.27
C LEU A 98 1.25 3.06 -4.30
N THR A 99 0.26 3.43 -5.12
CA THR A 99 -0.88 2.59 -5.49
C THR A 99 -0.79 2.19 -6.96
N LEU A 100 -1.00 0.91 -7.23
CA LEU A 100 -1.07 0.35 -8.59
C LEU A 100 -2.53 0.00 -8.93
N VAL A 101 -2.96 0.26 -10.16
CA VAL A 101 -4.29 -0.07 -10.67
C VAL A 101 -4.16 -0.75 -12.04
N PRO A 102 -3.95 -2.09 -12.08
CA PRO A 102 -3.89 -2.86 -13.33
C PRO A 102 -5.29 -3.08 -13.92
N TYR A 103 -5.65 -2.25 -14.88
CA TYR A 103 -6.91 -2.33 -15.63
C TYR A 103 -6.78 -1.56 -16.96
N GLY A 104 -6.29 -0.34 -16.88
CA GLY A 104 -6.00 0.53 -18.02
C GLY A 104 -7.21 0.74 -18.92
N ASN A 105 -7.06 0.47 -20.21
CA ASN A 105 -8.08 0.64 -21.23
C ASN A 105 -9.01 -0.59 -21.36
N ALA A 106 -8.94 -1.54 -20.43
CA ALA A 106 -9.88 -2.64 -20.38
C ALA A 106 -11.33 -2.13 -20.26
N ASN A 107 -12.27 -2.97 -20.66
CA ASN A 107 -13.70 -2.74 -20.51
C ASN A 107 -14.33 -3.92 -19.77
N GLU A 108 -15.41 -3.67 -19.03
CA GLU A 108 -16.19 -4.72 -18.38
C GLU A 108 -17.67 -4.69 -18.77
N ILE A 109 -18.28 -5.88 -18.81
CA ILE A 109 -19.71 -6.05 -18.99
C ILE A 109 -20.26 -7.05 -17.98
N TRP A 110 -21.38 -6.72 -17.35
CA TRP A 110 -22.04 -7.64 -16.43
C TRP A 110 -22.75 -8.76 -17.19
N ARG A 111 -22.47 -10.01 -16.85
CA ARG A 111 -23.14 -11.18 -17.42
C ARG A 111 -24.21 -11.70 -16.47
N ASN A 112 -25.47 -11.62 -16.90
CA ASN A 112 -26.61 -12.01 -16.08
C ASN A 112 -26.70 -13.53 -15.83
N GLU A 113 -26.16 -14.33 -16.73
CA GLU A 113 -26.19 -15.79 -16.70
C GLU A 113 -25.19 -16.33 -15.66
N THR A 114 -23.97 -15.80 -15.66
CA THR A 114 -22.89 -16.24 -14.75
C THR A 114 -22.88 -15.46 -13.44
N LYS A 115 -23.54 -14.29 -13.39
CA LYS A 115 -23.46 -13.32 -12.29
C LYS A 115 -22.01 -12.90 -12.04
N LEU A 116 -21.28 -12.60 -13.11
CA LEU A 116 -19.88 -12.19 -13.09
C LEU A 116 -19.65 -11.09 -14.13
N TRP A 117 -18.63 -10.27 -13.89
CA TRP A 117 -18.11 -9.35 -14.89
C TRP A 117 -17.30 -10.12 -15.94
N GLN A 118 -17.48 -9.78 -17.21
CA GLN A 118 -16.58 -10.20 -18.28
C GLN A 118 -15.70 -9.03 -18.67
N PHE A 119 -14.40 -9.23 -18.64
CA PHE A 119 -13.40 -8.23 -19.02
C PHE A 119 -12.97 -8.41 -20.48
N SER A 120 -12.64 -7.32 -21.15
CA SER A 120 -12.04 -7.28 -22.49
C SER A 120 -10.90 -6.28 -22.49
N CYS A 121 -9.73 -6.70 -22.98
CA CYS A 121 -8.47 -5.98 -22.87
C CYS A 121 -7.89 -5.69 -24.26
N GLN A 122 -7.08 -4.63 -24.39
CA GLN A 122 -6.62 -4.15 -25.70
C GLN A 122 -5.63 -5.11 -26.37
N HIS A 123 -4.75 -5.73 -25.57
CA HIS A 123 -3.77 -6.72 -26.00
C HIS A 123 -4.28 -8.16 -25.80
N GLY A 124 -5.61 -8.34 -25.73
CA GLY A 124 -6.25 -9.66 -25.72
C GLY A 124 -6.32 -10.34 -24.34
N PRO A 125 -6.62 -11.65 -24.30
CA PRO A 125 -6.89 -12.37 -23.06
C PRO A 125 -5.67 -12.47 -22.13
N ASP A 126 -4.45 -12.44 -22.67
CA ASP A 126 -3.22 -12.50 -21.88
C ASP A 126 -3.02 -11.23 -21.05
N GLU A 127 -3.35 -10.04 -21.58
CA GLU A 127 -3.38 -8.80 -20.77
C GLU A 127 -4.43 -8.89 -19.66
N CYS A 128 -5.63 -9.38 -19.99
CA CYS A 128 -6.68 -9.55 -18.97
C CYS A 128 -6.24 -10.49 -17.85
N TRP A 129 -5.56 -11.58 -18.20
CA TRP A 129 -4.98 -12.50 -17.23
C TRP A 129 -3.87 -11.84 -16.40
N GLY A 130 -2.96 -11.10 -17.04
CA GLY A 130 -1.89 -10.35 -16.38
C GLY A 130 -2.38 -9.30 -15.41
N ASN A 131 -3.35 -8.49 -15.84
CA ASN A 131 -4.02 -7.50 -15.00
C ASN A 131 -4.63 -8.16 -13.75
N LEU A 132 -5.31 -9.30 -13.95
CA LEU A 132 -5.93 -10.05 -12.86
C LEU A 132 -4.89 -10.68 -11.92
N LEU A 133 -3.78 -11.19 -12.45
CA LEU A 133 -2.67 -11.71 -11.67
C LEU A 133 -2.05 -10.63 -10.78
N HIS A 134 -1.74 -9.46 -11.33
CA HIS A 134 -1.22 -8.33 -10.56
C HIS A 134 -2.19 -7.92 -9.45
N THR A 135 -3.49 -7.80 -9.77
CA THR A 135 -4.56 -7.54 -8.79
C THR A 135 -4.59 -8.58 -7.66
N CYS A 136 -4.53 -9.87 -8.00
CA CYS A 136 -4.57 -10.97 -7.03
C CYS A 136 -3.32 -11.02 -6.15
N VAL A 137 -2.13 -10.78 -6.71
CA VAL A 137 -0.88 -10.70 -5.95
C VAL A 137 -0.96 -9.56 -4.94
N MET A 138 -1.44 -8.38 -5.35
CA MET A 138 -1.65 -7.25 -4.45
C MET A 138 -2.64 -7.57 -3.32
N TYR A 139 -3.68 -8.37 -3.59
CA TYR A 139 -4.62 -8.81 -2.56
C TYR A 139 -3.95 -9.74 -1.51
N TYR A 140 -3.19 -10.74 -1.94
CA TYR A 140 -2.51 -11.67 -1.01
C TYR A 140 -1.25 -11.08 -0.36
N LYS A 141 -0.64 -10.08 -0.99
CA LYS A 141 0.57 -9.38 -0.54
C LYS A 141 0.30 -7.87 -0.48
N PRO A 142 -0.51 -7.40 0.48
CA PRO A 142 -1.02 -6.02 0.48
C PRO A 142 0.04 -4.93 0.73
N LYS A 143 1.23 -5.29 1.20
CA LYS A 143 2.33 -4.32 1.35
C LYS A 143 3.06 -4.17 0.02
N THR A 144 3.31 -2.93 -0.39
CA THR A 144 4.03 -2.61 -1.64
C THR A 144 5.39 -3.30 -1.72
N ASP A 145 6.15 -3.34 -0.61
CA ASP A 145 7.44 -4.05 -0.56
C ASP A 145 7.32 -5.56 -0.87
N ASP A 146 6.15 -6.17 -0.66
CA ASP A 146 5.94 -7.61 -0.82
C ASP A 146 5.46 -7.98 -2.25
N HIS A 147 4.70 -7.10 -2.93
CA HIS A 147 4.16 -7.39 -4.27
C HIS A 147 4.93 -6.70 -5.41
N LEU A 148 5.44 -5.49 -5.18
CA LEU A 148 6.03 -4.68 -6.25
C LEU A 148 7.23 -5.36 -6.93
N PRO A 149 8.14 -6.07 -6.23
CA PRO A 149 9.25 -6.75 -6.89
C PRO A 149 8.81 -7.80 -7.92
N PHE A 150 7.76 -8.57 -7.62
CA PHE A 150 7.18 -9.54 -8.55
C PHE A 150 6.58 -8.83 -9.78
N ILE A 151 5.79 -7.77 -9.56
CA ILE A 151 5.16 -7.00 -10.63
C ILE A 151 6.22 -6.36 -11.55
N LEU A 152 7.24 -5.71 -10.98
CA LEU A 152 8.32 -5.09 -11.76
C LEU A 152 9.16 -6.10 -12.53
N CYS A 153 9.31 -7.33 -12.01
CA CYS A 153 9.95 -8.41 -12.74
C CYS A 153 9.16 -8.81 -13.99
N MET A 154 7.83 -8.93 -13.88
CA MET A 154 6.98 -9.24 -15.03
C MET A 154 6.97 -8.10 -16.04
N GLU A 155 6.76 -6.86 -15.60
CA GLU A 155 6.72 -5.67 -16.46
C GLU A 155 8.08 -5.35 -17.10
N GLY A 156 9.18 -5.80 -16.48
CA GLY A 156 10.52 -5.72 -17.05
C GLY A 156 10.84 -6.81 -18.09
N ASN A 157 10.00 -7.84 -18.22
CA ASN A 157 10.23 -8.95 -19.14
C ASN A 157 9.60 -8.69 -20.51
N LYS A 158 10.42 -8.25 -21.46
CA LYS A 158 9.99 -7.94 -22.84
C LYS A 158 10.19 -9.10 -23.83
N VAL A 159 10.63 -10.27 -23.35
CA VAL A 159 11.07 -11.39 -24.21
C VAL A 159 10.14 -12.59 -24.10
N ASP A 160 9.77 -12.95 -22.88
CA ASP A 160 8.91 -14.10 -22.62
C ASP A 160 7.43 -13.73 -22.80
N ASP A 161 6.57 -14.72 -23.08
CA ASP A 161 5.13 -14.57 -22.91
C ASP A 161 4.77 -14.35 -21.42
N ILE A 162 3.57 -13.83 -21.18
CA ILE A 162 3.19 -13.37 -19.83
C ILE A 162 3.14 -14.50 -18.80
N GLN A 163 2.76 -15.72 -19.20
CA GLN A 163 2.72 -16.88 -18.30
C GLN A 163 4.12 -17.37 -17.96
N THR A 164 5.02 -17.44 -18.95
CA THR A 164 6.43 -17.76 -18.73
C THR A 164 7.10 -16.72 -17.83
N ALA A 165 6.84 -15.42 -18.06
CA ALA A 165 7.34 -14.35 -17.21
C ALA A 165 6.81 -14.48 -15.77
N ALA A 166 5.50 -14.73 -15.60
CA ALA A 166 4.88 -14.94 -14.30
C ALA A 166 5.51 -16.11 -13.54
N SER A 167 5.74 -17.24 -14.20
CA SER A 167 6.37 -18.42 -13.58
C SER A 167 7.79 -18.13 -13.09
N LYS A 168 8.63 -17.50 -13.94
CA LYS A 168 10.01 -17.13 -13.59
C LYS A 168 10.05 -16.12 -12.43
N CYS A 169 9.26 -15.06 -12.52
CA CYS A 169 9.17 -14.04 -11.47
C CYS A 169 8.56 -14.61 -10.18
N GLY A 170 7.61 -15.53 -10.30
CA GLY A 170 6.99 -16.21 -9.16
C GLY A 170 8.01 -17.02 -8.37
N ALA A 171 8.83 -17.82 -9.07
CA ALA A 171 9.94 -18.55 -8.46
C ALA A 171 10.96 -17.61 -7.80
N GLN A 172 11.30 -16.49 -8.43
CA GLN A 172 12.27 -15.53 -7.92
C GLN A 172 11.78 -14.80 -6.66
N TYR A 173 10.51 -14.45 -6.58
CA TYR A 173 9.94 -13.62 -5.51
C TYR A 173 9.03 -14.40 -4.55
N SER A 174 9.10 -15.73 -4.57
CA SER A 174 8.31 -16.61 -3.68
C SER A 174 6.80 -16.36 -3.78
N ILE A 175 6.32 -16.15 -5.01
CA ILE A 175 4.91 -16.05 -5.37
C ILE A 175 4.49 -17.34 -6.06
N ASP A 176 3.58 -18.07 -5.44
CA ASP A 176 3.00 -19.31 -5.98
C ASP A 176 1.89 -18.94 -6.98
N VAL A 177 2.26 -18.85 -8.26
CA VAL A 177 1.37 -18.40 -9.34
C VAL A 177 0.22 -19.39 -9.55
N ASP A 178 0.48 -20.70 -9.54
CA ASP A 178 -0.54 -21.75 -9.71
C ASP A 178 -1.58 -21.69 -8.59
N LYS A 179 -1.12 -21.41 -7.35
CA LYS A 179 -2.03 -21.18 -6.22
C LYS A 179 -2.84 -19.90 -6.39
N ILE A 180 -2.25 -18.81 -6.85
CA ILE A 180 -2.98 -17.57 -7.11
C ILE A 180 -4.00 -17.73 -8.22
N GLU A 181 -3.67 -18.51 -9.25
CA GLU A 181 -4.58 -18.83 -10.34
C GLU A 181 -5.86 -19.51 -9.82
N SER A 182 -5.68 -20.58 -9.05
CA SER A 182 -6.79 -21.36 -8.50
C SER A 182 -7.56 -20.61 -7.40
N ASP A 183 -6.86 -19.91 -6.50
CA ASP A 183 -7.47 -19.26 -5.34
C ASP A 183 -8.01 -17.85 -5.64
N CYS A 184 -7.67 -17.23 -6.78
CA CYS A 184 -8.14 -15.89 -7.11
C CYS A 184 -8.53 -15.67 -8.58
N ILE A 185 -7.63 -15.92 -9.55
CA ILE A 185 -7.88 -15.57 -10.96
C ILE A 185 -9.12 -16.28 -11.52
N TYR A 186 -9.25 -17.60 -11.27
CA TYR A 186 -10.33 -18.41 -11.84
C TYR A 186 -11.59 -18.49 -10.98
N ASN A 187 -11.78 -17.58 -10.01
CA ASN A 187 -12.96 -17.59 -9.17
C ASN A 187 -13.58 -16.20 -8.93
N ARG A 188 -14.65 -16.16 -8.12
CA ARG A 188 -15.43 -14.93 -7.88
C ARG A 188 -14.63 -13.84 -7.16
N LEU A 189 -13.58 -14.20 -6.40
CA LEU A 189 -12.72 -13.25 -5.71
C LEU A 189 -11.97 -12.38 -6.73
N GLY A 190 -11.23 -12.99 -7.66
CA GLY A 190 -10.52 -12.25 -8.71
C GLY A 190 -11.47 -11.38 -9.53
N ASN A 191 -12.63 -11.92 -9.91
CA ASN A 191 -13.63 -11.15 -10.66
C ASN A 191 -14.07 -9.87 -9.93
N GLY A 192 -14.36 -9.96 -8.63
CA GLY A 192 -14.73 -8.80 -7.81
C GLY A 192 -13.57 -7.83 -7.59
N LEU A 193 -12.34 -8.34 -7.42
CA LEU A 193 -11.16 -7.50 -7.26
C LEU A 193 -10.85 -6.71 -8.53
N GLN A 194 -10.97 -7.33 -9.71
CA GLN A 194 -10.73 -6.66 -10.98
C GLN A 194 -11.82 -5.64 -11.31
N HIS A 195 -13.06 -5.91 -10.94
CA HIS A 195 -14.13 -4.91 -10.98
C HIS A 195 -13.80 -3.69 -10.10
N ASN A 196 -13.20 -3.88 -8.93
CA ASN A 196 -12.75 -2.74 -8.12
C ASN A 196 -11.66 -1.91 -8.83
N MET A 197 -10.80 -2.54 -9.63
CA MET A 197 -9.83 -1.82 -10.47
C MET A 197 -10.51 -1.07 -11.62
N ALA A 198 -11.58 -1.64 -12.21
CA ALA A 198 -12.44 -0.96 -13.17
C ALA A 198 -13.07 0.30 -12.56
N VAL A 199 -13.74 0.16 -11.42
CA VAL A 199 -14.40 1.27 -10.71
C VAL A 199 -13.41 2.38 -10.35
N LYS A 200 -12.19 2.02 -9.90
CA LYS A 200 -11.13 3.02 -9.65
C LYS A 200 -10.79 3.78 -10.92
N THR A 201 -10.57 3.08 -12.03
CA THR A 201 -10.22 3.68 -13.33
C THR A 201 -11.35 4.54 -13.88
N ASP A 202 -12.59 4.08 -13.81
CA ASP A 202 -13.78 4.79 -14.29
C ASP A 202 -14.12 6.02 -13.45
N SER A 203 -13.69 6.04 -12.19
CA SER A 203 -13.87 7.18 -11.28
C SER A 203 -12.90 8.34 -11.53
N LEU A 204 -11.93 8.17 -12.46
CA LEU A 204 -10.97 9.22 -12.80
C LEU A 204 -11.66 10.47 -13.33
N ASN A 205 -11.24 11.62 -12.81
CA ASN A 205 -11.69 12.92 -13.26
C ASN A 205 -10.47 13.87 -13.44
N PRO A 206 -10.10 14.23 -14.68
CA PRO A 206 -10.74 13.82 -15.93
C PRO A 206 -10.57 12.31 -16.20
N PRO A 207 -11.46 11.69 -16.99
CA PRO A 207 -11.26 10.33 -17.48
C PRO A 207 -9.90 10.20 -18.16
N HIS A 208 -9.22 9.06 -17.96
CA HIS A 208 -7.97 8.79 -18.63
C HIS A 208 -8.16 8.74 -20.16
N LYS A 209 -7.14 9.15 -20.90
CA LYS A 209 -7.15 9.17 -22.38
C LYS A 209 -6.19 8.16 -23.00
N TYR A 210 -5.28 7.65 -22.19
CA TYR A 210 -4.22 6.70 -22.52
C TYR A 210 -3.69 6.12 -21.21
N VAL A 211 -2.85 5.10 -21.32
CA VAL A 211 -2.04 4.58 -20.21
C VAL A 211 -0.55 4.58 -20.62
N PRO A 212 0.39 4.72 -19.67
CA PRO A 212 0.19 4.87 -18.23
C PRO A 212 -0.48 6.19 -17.86
N TRP A 213 -1.41 6.16 -16.90
CA TRP A 213 -2.10 7.35 -16.40
C TRP A 213 -1.79 7.60 -14.93
N ILE A 214 -1.37 8.82 -14.62
CA ILE A 214 -0.77 9.14 -13.33
C ILE A 214 -1.64 10.13 -12.56
N THR A 215 -1.85 9.85 -11.27
CA THR A 215 -2.38 10.84 -10.34
C THR A 215 -1.45 11.03 -9.17
N VAL A 216 -1.30 12.29 -8.74
CA VAL A 216 -0.57 12.67 -7.54
C VAL A 216 -1.52 13.38 -6.59
N ASN A 217 -1.64 12.90 -5.36
CA ASN A 217 -2.61 13.36 -4.37
C ASN A 217 -4.04 13.43 -4.94
N GLY A 218 -4.41 12.38 -5.70
CA GLY A 218 -5.72 12.23 -6.33
C GLY A 218 -5.99 13.17 -7.52
N LYS A 219 -4.98 13.89 -8.01
CA LYS A 219 -5.12 14.83 -9.14
C LYS A 219 -4.28 14.40 -10.33
N HIS A 220 -4.84 14.55 -11.52
CA HIS A 220 -4.13 14.45 -12.78
C HIS A 220 -4.03 15.83 -13.46
N THR A 221 -2.87 16.14 -14.02
CA THR A 221 -2.67 17.23 -14.99
C THR A 221 -1.63 16.79 -16.02
N GLU A 222 -1.64 17.40 -17.20
CA GLU A 222 -0.62 17.18 -18.23
C GLU A 222 0.80 17.46 -17.69
N GLU A 223 0.94 18.44 -16.79
CA GLU A 223 2.23 18.73 -16.15
C GLU A 223 2.65 17.62 -15.18
N ILE A 224 1.74 17.09 -14.36
CA ILE A 224 2.02 15.94 -13.48
C ILE A 224 2.48 14.75 -14.32
N GLN A 225 1.74 14.43 -15.37
CA GLN A 225 2.05 13.31 -16.27
C GLN A 225 3.45 13.46 -16.87
N LYS A 226 3.70 14.59 -17.55
CA LYS A 226 4.99 14.88 -18.21
C LYS A 226 6.16 14.88 -17.23
N ARG A 227 5.96 15.39 -16.02
CA ARG A 227 6.99 15.40 -14.97
C ARG A 227 7.29 14.00 -14.47
N ALA A 228 6.26 13.19 -14.21
CA ALA A 228 6.44 11.83 -13.75
C ALA A 228 7.16 10.97 -14.79
N GLU A 229 6.83 11.11 -16.07
CA GLU A 229 7.49 10.40 -17.18
C GLU A 229 8.97 10.80 -17.34
N LYS A 230 9.31 12.06 -17.01
CA LYS A 230 10.67 12.59 -17.16
C LYS A 230 11.55 12.35 -15.94
N ASP A 231 11.03 12.61 -14.75
CA ASP A 231 11.75 12.60 -13.46
C ASP A 231 10.75 12.42 -12.30
N LEU A 232 10.32 11.17 -12.08
CA LEU A 232 9.39 10.85 -11.01
C LEU A 232 9.97 11.17 -9.62
N VAL A 233 11.25 10.91 -9.38
CA VAL A 233 11.90 11.24 -8.10
C VAL A 233 11.81 12.73 -7.81
N GLY A 234 12.16 13.58 -8.79
CA GLY A 234 12.04 15.03 -8.66
C GLY A 234 10.60 15.47 -8.39
N LEU A 235 9.62 14.90 -9.09
CA LEU A 235 8.20 15.17 -8.83
C LEU A 235 7.78 14.84 -7.40
N ILE A 236 8.14 13.67 -6.88
CA ILE A 236 7.82 13.26 -5.50
C ILE A 236 8.51 14.19 -4.50
N CYS A 237 9.81 14.46 -4.68
CA CYS A 237 10.58 15.34 -3.81
C CYS A 237 10.00 16.75 -3.68
N GLU A 238 9.57 17.34 -4.80
CA GLU A 238 8.94 18.66 -4.82
C GLU A 238 7.52 18.65 -4.25
N THR A 239 6.78 17.56 -4.46
CA THR A 239 5.41 17.44 -3.95
C THR A 239 5.37 17.17 -2.45
N TYR A 240 6.37 16.48 -1.90
CA TYR A 240 6.41 16.11 -0.50
C TYR A 240 6.53 17.33 0.43
N GLN A 241 5.60 17.43 1.39
CA GLN A 241 5.47 18.55 2.32
C GLN A 241 6.04 18.25 3.72
N GLY A 242 6.43 17.00 3.99
CA GLY A 242 7.05 16.63 5.25
C GLY A 242 8.46 17.23 5.41
N THR A 243 8.91 17.34 6.65
CA THR A 243 10.18 18.00 7.00
C THR A 243 11.40 17.11 6.78
N ASN A 244 11.24 15.79 6.83
CA ASN A 244 12.33 14.83 6.70
C ASN A 244 12.49 14.39 5.24
N LYS A 245 13.07 15.27 4.42
CA LYS A 245 13.31 14.96 3.01
C LYS A 245 14.52 14.03 2.85
N PRO A 246 14.41 12.99 2.00
CA PRO A 246 15.54 12.16 1.59
C PRO A 246 16.67 13.01 0.98
N GLU A 247 17.93 12.59 1.15
CA GLU A 247 19.09 13.37 0.67
C GLU A 247 19.01 13.67 -0.83
N VAL A 248 18.51 12.72 -1.61
CA VAL A 248 18.29 12.86 -3.06
C VAL A 248 17.39 14.05 -3.41
N CYS A 249 16.46 14.44 -2.53
CA CYS A 249 15.59 15.60 -2.72
C CYS A 249 16.28 16.95 -2.45
N GLY A 250 17.46 16.93 -1.80
CA GLY A 250 18.23 18.14 -1.47
C GLY A 250 19.24 18.55 -2.54
N LYS A 251 19.42 17.74 -3.59
CA LYS A 251 20.27 18.10 -4.72
C LYS A 251 19.45 18.93 -5.71
N GLU A 252 19.52 20.25 -5.59
CA GLU A 252 19.28 21.10 -6.76
C GLU A 252 20.15 20.59 -7.91
N ASN A 253 19.63 20.72 -9.13
CA ASN A 253 20.10 20.14 -10.38
C ASN A 253 21.52 20.59 -10.79
N THR A 254 22.54 20.29 -9.98
CA THR A 254 23.94 20.51 -10.28
C THR A 254 24.57 19.16 -10.60
N ASP A 255 24.76 18.95 -11.90
CA ASP A 255 25.61 17.96 -12.52
C ASP A 255 25.18 16.48 -12.41
N ARG A 256 24.43 16.03 -13.43
CA ARG A 256 24.55 14.67 -13.97
C ARG A 256 26.00 14.46 -14.46
N LYS A 257 26.94 14.22 -13.54
CA LYS A 257 28.22 13.58 -13.88
C LYS A 257 27.94 12.10 -14.05
N CYS A 258 27.68 11.71 -15.30
CA CYS A 258 27.73 10.32 -15.70
C CYS A 258 29.10 9.73 -15.31
N PHE A 259 29.12 8.67 -14.51
CA PHE A 259 30.31 7.83 -14.42
C PHE A 259 30.43 7.09 -15.76
N LYS A 260 31.40 7.52 -16.57
CA LYS A 260 31.88 6.71 -17.70
C LYS A 260 32.72 5.57 -17.11
N ASN A 261 32.28 4.34 -17.33
CA ASN A 261 33.19 3.20 -17.42
C ASN A 261 33.59 3.02 -18.88
#